data_AF-A0A961FIG4-F1
#
_entry.id   AF-A0A961FIG4-F1
#
_cell.length_a   1.000
_cell.length_b   1.000
_cell.length_c   1.000
_cell.angle_alpha   90.00
_cell.angle_beta   90.00
_cell.angle_gamma   90.00
#
_symmetry.space_group_name_H-M   'P 1'
#
loop_
_entity.id
_entity.type
_entity.pdbx_description
1 polymer ?
#
loop_
_entity_poly.entity_id
_entity_poly.type
_entity_poly.pdbx_seq_one_letter_code
_entity_poly.pdbx_strand_id
1 'polypeptide(L)'
;MDNQETKTPEQLAEEARLKAEMEAQRQCLNKVDHPDGIWIRDGKIQLFGYSEPLPEDAVPGKCVQNSNMRLELEPRNYSWCSCGHSKTQPWCDNSHREEEHCTNRKSYKFRVDETLMASMCMCRQTKVPPFCDGTHNKLDCVEGKCVWRESDQ
;
A
#
# COMPACT_ATOMS: atom_id res chain seq x y z
N MET A 1 -0.59 -30.79 38.06
CA MET A 1 -1.78 -31.49 37.52
C MET A 1 -2.17 -30.73 36.27
N ASP A 2 -1.50 -31.02 35.16
CA ASP A 2 -1.72 -30.28 33.92
C ASP A 2 -2.89 -30.89 33.17
N ASN A 3 -3.99 -30.15 33.16
CA ASN A 3 -5.22 -30.50 32.47
C ASN A 3 -5.04 -30.23 30.98
N GLN A 4 -4.63 -31.25 30.23
CA GLN A 4 -4.58 -31.18 28.77
C GLN A 4 -5.97 -31.51 28.22
N GLU A 5 -6.78 -30.47 28.01
CA GLU A 5 -8.07 -30.58 27.33
C GLU A 5 -7.88 -31.14 25.92
N THR A 6 -8.35 -32.37 25.69
CA THR A 6 -8.33 -33.01 24.38
C THR A 6 -9.46 -32.44 23.52
N LYS A 7 -9.10 -31.81 22.40
CA LYS A 7 -10.07 -31.23 21.45
C LYS A 7 -10.99 -32.31 20.86
N THR A 8 -12.28 -32.00 20.78
CA THR A 8 -13.30 -32.86 20.18
C THR A 8 -13.10 -33.02 18.66
N PRO A 9 -13.66 -34.06 18.03
CA PRO A 9 -13.58 -34.25 16.58
C PRO A 9 -14.08 -33.05 15.76
N GLU A 10 -15.11 -32.36 16.25
CA GLU A 10 -15.65 -31.15 15.62
C GLU A 10 -14.67 -29.97 15.73
N GLN A 11 -14.02 -29.80 16.89
CA GLN A 11 -12.98 -28.79 17.07
C GLN A 11 -11.73 -29.07 16.22
N LEU A 12 -11.39 -30.34 16.01
CA LEU A 12 -10.30 -30.73 15.11
C LEU A 12 -10.66 -30.47 13.64
N ALA A 13 -11.91 -30.72 13.25
CA ALA A 13 -12.40 -30.42 11.91
C ALA A 13 -12.44 -28.90 11.64
N GLU A 14 -12.89 -28.10 12.61
CA GLU A 14 -12.91 -26.65 12.49
C GLU A 14 -11.48 -26.07 12.50
N GLU A 15 -10.58 -26.59 13.33
CA GLU A 15 -9.17 -26.21 13.31
C GLU A 15 -8.51 -26.58 11.97
N ALA A 16 -8.85 -27.73 11.39
CA ALA A 16 -8.36 -28.14 10.08
C ALA A 16 -8.92 -27.24 8.96
N ARG A 17 -10.19 -26.83 9.04
CA ARG A 17 -10.82 -25.88 8.11
C ARG A 17 -10.16 -24.50 8.20
N LEU A 18 -10.00 -23.96 9.41
CA LEU A 18 -9.31 -22.70 9.66
C LEU A 18 -7.86 -22.76 9.20
N LYS A 19 -7.14 -23.87 9.44
CA LYS A 19 -5.77 -24.06 8.92
C LYS A 19 -5.75 -24.12 7.40
N ALA A 20 -6.69 -24.82 6.76
CA ALA A 20 -6.79 -24.89 5.31
C ALA A 20 -7.16 -23.53 4.69
N GLU A 21 -8.01 -22.75 5.35
CA GLU A 21 -8.38 -21.39 4.96
C GLU A 21 -7.20 -20.44 5.14
N MET A 22 -6.49 -20.49 6.28
CA MET A 22 -5.26 -19.75 6.52
C MET A 22 -4.14 -20.16 5.56
N GLU A 23 -4.06 -21.43 5.16
CA GLU A 23 -3.10 -21.93 4.19
C GLU A 23 -3.48 -21.53 2.75
N ALA A 24 -4.77 -21.53 2.39
CA ALA A 24 -5.25 -20.99 1.13
C ALA A 24 -5.02 -19.47 1.05
N GLN A 25 -5.22 -18.76 2.16
CA GLN A 25 -4.92 -17.34 2.30
C GLN A 25 -3.40 -17.10 2.22
N ARG A 26 -2.58 -17.94 2.85
CA ARG A 26 -1.11 -17.94 2.72
C ARG A 26 -0.65 -18.30 1.30
N GLN A 27 -1.33 -19.19 0.59
CA GLN A 27 -1.04 -19.53 -0.81
C GLN A 27 -1.47 -18.41 -1.77
N CYS A 28 -2.51 -17.65 -1.43
CA CYS A 28 -2.88 -16.41 -2.12
C CYS A 28 -1.84 -15.31 -1.85
N LEU A 29 -1.35 -15.19 -0.60
CA LEU A 29 -0.26 -14.30 -0.22
C LEU A 29 1.08 -14.72 -0.84
N ASN A 30 1.34 -16.01 -1.04
CA ASN A 30 2.53 -16.51 -1.75
C ASN A 30 2.46 -16.32 -3.27
N LYS A 31 1.31 -15.93 -3.83
CA LYS A 31 1.20 -15.42 -5.21
C LYS A 31 1.37 -13.90 -5.28
N VAL A 32 1.53 -13.24 -4.14
CA VAL A 32 1.84 -11.83 -4.00
C VAL A 32 3.00 -11.72 -2.99
N ASP A 33 4.18 -12.16 -3.41
CA ASP A 33 5.44 -12.08 -2.65
C ASP A 33 5.44 -10.87 -1.71
N HIS A 34 5.46 -11.08 -0.39
CA HIS A 34 6.16 -10.25 0.60
C HIS A 34 6.21 -10.93 1.97
N PRO A 35 7.40 -11.40 2.35
CA PRO A 35 7.90 -11.16 3.70
C PRO A 35 9.35 -10.66 3.62
N ASP A 36 9.62 -9.48 4.18
CA ASP A 36 10.94 -8.83 4.35
C ASP A 36 11.65 -8.20 3.14
N GLY A 37 10.93 -7.81 2.09
CA GLY A 37 11.51 -6.95 1.05
C GLY A 37 10.55 -6.70 -0.10
N ILE A 38 10.34 -5.44 -0.46
CA ILE A 38 9.53 -5.08 -1.63
C ILE A 38 10.26 -5.50 -2.91
N TRP A 39 9.85 -6.62 -3.52
CA TRP A 39 10.26 -7.05 -4.86
C TRP A 39 9.30 -6.51 -5.92
N ILE A 40 9.73 -5.47 -6.65
CA ILE A 40 9.09 -5.12 -7.92
C ILE A 40 9.85 -5.91 -8.99
N ARG A 41 9.16 -6.82 -9.68
CA ARG A 41 9.69 -7.63 -10.79
C ARG A 41 10.69 -6.80 -11.61
N ASP A 42 11.94 -7.26 -11.65
CA ASP A 42 13.08 -6.67 -12.38
C ASP A 42 13.93 -5.61 -11.64
N GLY A 43 13.95 -5.55 -10.30
CA GLY A 43 14.99 -4.81 -9.57
C GLY A 43 14.83 -4.77 -8.05
N LYS A 44 15.79 -4.13 -7.37
CA LYS A 44 15.81 -4.01 -5.90
C LYS A 44 15.38 -2.61 -5.45
N ILE A 45 14.43 -2.58 -4.51
CA ILE A 45 13.99 -1.36 -3.84
C ILE A 45 14.33 -1.45 -2.36
N GLN A 46 14.98 -0.41 -1.86
CA GLN A 46 15.28 -0.25 -0.45
C GLN A 46 14.45 0.90 0.10
N LEU A 47 13.58 0.61 1.05
CA LEU A 47 12.87 1.64 1.81
C LEU A 47 13.83 2.24 2.84
N PHE A 48 14.01 3.56 2.82
CA PHE A 48 14.93 4.26 3.72
C PHE A 48 14.16 5.16 4.66
N GLY A 49 14.38 4.93 5.96
CA GLY A 49 13.77 5.72 7.02
C GLY A 49 12.33 5.29 7.25
N TYR A 50 11.96 5.24 8.52
CA TYR A 50 10.57 5.13 8.93
C TYR A 50 9.79 6.30 8.33
N SER A 51 9.18 6.12 7.16
CA SER A 51 7.78 6.51 7.09
C SER A 51 7.09 5.53 8.01
N GLU A 52 6.94 5.92 9.28
CA GLU A 52 6.06 5.19 10.19
C GLU A 52 4.81 4.79 9.40
N PRO A 53 4.36 3.51 9.51
CA PRO A 53 3.12 3.11 8.85
C PRO A 53 2.09 4.18 9.13
N LEU A 54 1.36 4.59 8.10
CA LEU A 54 0.30 5.59 8.28
C LEU A 54 -0.50 5.13 9.51
N PRO A 55 -0.69 6.01 10.51
CA PRO A 55 -1.60 5.72 11.60
C PRO A 55 -2.88 5.10 11.03
N GLU A 56 -3.47 4.09 11.69
CA GLU A 56 -4.66 3.42 11.16
C GLU A 56 -5.82 4.40 10.90
N ASP A 57 -5.81 5.55 11.59
CA ASP A 57 -6.72 6.68 11.47
C ASP A 57 -6.25 7.78 10.50
N ALA A 58 -5.11 7.62 9.82
CA ALA A 58 -4.56 8.64 8.95
C ALA A 58 -5.44 8.85 7.71
N VAL A 59 -6.24 9.92 7.73
CA VAL A 59 -7.10 10.35 6.63
C VAL A 59 -6.28 10.47 5.34
N PRO A 60 -6.51 9.60 4.33
CA PRO A 60 -5.72 9.53 3.10
C PRO A 60 -5.55 10.86 2.36
N GLY A 61 -4.53 10.95 1.52
CA GLY A 61 -4.25 12.18 0.77
C GLY A 61 -5.35 12.50 -0.24
N LYS A 62 -5.35 13.73 -0.75
CA LYS A 62 -6.24 14.14 -1.85
C LYS A 62 -6.07 13.17 -3.02
N CYS A 63 -7.16 12.64 -3.56
CA CYS A 63 -7.04 11.80 -4.73
C CYS A 63 -6.55 12.65 -5.92
N VAL A 64 -5.47 12.22 -6.57
CA VAL A 64 -4.99 12.88 -7.78
C VAL A 64 -5.69 12.28 -8.99
N GLN A 65 -5.73 10.95 -9.07
CA GLN A 65 -6.33 10.24 -10.18
C GLN A 65 -6.80 8.86 -9.74
N ASN A 66 -7.91 8.40 -10.33
CA ASN A 66 -8.43 7.04 -10.14
C ASN A 66 -7.65 6.00 -10.97
N SER A 67 -6.33 5.97 -10.80
CA SER A 67 -5.44 5.12 -11.57
C SER A 67 -4.11 4.91 -10.85
N ASN A 68 -3.20 4.19 -11.50
CA ASN A 68 -1.79 4.16 -11.17
C ASN A 68 -0.97 4.81 -12.30
N MET A 69 0.26 5.19 -11.98
CA MET A 69 1.23 5.64 -12.97
C MET A 69 2.36 4.62 -13.07
N ARG A 70 2.50 3.97 -14.23
CA ARG A 70 3.57 3.02 -14.50
C ARG A 70 4.81 3.79 -14.98
N LEU A 71 5.93 3.62 -14.30
CA LEU A 71 7.18 4.33 -14.56
C LEU A 71 8.36 3.37 -14.57
N GLU A 72 9.33 3.64 -15.40
CA GLU A 72 10.68 3.10 -15.25
C GLU A 72 11.42 3.96 -14.21
N LEU A 73 11.92 3.33 -13.15
CA LEU A 73 12.66 3.99 -12.09
C LEU A 73 14.14 3.67 -12.26
N GLU A 74 14.97 4.69 -12.28
CA GLU A 74 16.43 4.59 -12.33
C GLU A 74 17.04 4.47 -10.92
N PRO A 75 18.29 4.02 -10.78
CA PRO A 75 18.99 3.92 -9.50
C PRO A 75 19.21 5.27 -8.81
N ARG A 76 18.28 5.67 -7.94
CA ARG A 76 18.37 6.89 -7.13
C ARG A 76 17.38 6.91 -5.97
N ASN A 77 17.44 7.97 -5.17
CA ASN A 77 16.45 8.26 -4.14
C ASN A 77 15.22 8.94 -4.76
N TYR A 78 14.05 8.48 -4.34
CA TYR A 78 12.75 9.03 -4.71
C TYR A 78 12.00 9.51 -3.48
N SER A 79 11.10 10.46 -3.69
CA SER A 79 10.21 11.02 -2.68
C SER A 79 8.81 11.07 -3.26
N TRP A 80 7.94 10.14 -2.85
CA TRP A 80 6.57 10.04 -3.35
C TRP A 80 5.62 10.97 -2.57
N CYS A 81 4.73 11.65 -3.30
CA CYS A 81 3.76 12.57 -2.75
C CYS A 81 2.65 11.80 -2.02
N SER A 82 2.50 11.99 -0.70
CA SER A 82 1.40 11.40 0.07
C SER A 82 0.20 12.33 0.26
N CYS A 83 0.35 13.63 0.02
CA CYS A 83 -0.70 14.63 0.25
C CYS A 83 -1.65 14.80 -0.94
N GLY A 84 -1.19 14.53 -2.17
CA GLY A 84 -1.98 14.73 -3.39
C GLY A 84 -1.97 16.15 -3.97
N HIS A 85 -1.17 17.07 -3.42
CA HIS A 85 -1.09 18.47 -3.87
C HIS A 85 0.13 18.81 -4.73
N SER A 86 1.07 17.88 -4.90
CA SER A 86 2.24 18.11 -5.77
C SER A 86 1.83 18.38 -7.21
N LYS A 87 2.56 19.27 -7.86
CA LYS A 87 2.48 19.63 -9.28
C LYS A 87 3.36 18.70 -10.14
N THR A 88 4.20 17.88 -9.52
CA THR A 88 5.15 16.95 -10.19
C THR A 88 4.84 15.48 -9.89
N GLN A 89 3.55 15.14 -9.88
CA GLN A 89 3.06 13.80 -9.57
C GLN A 89 3.79 12.71 -10.38
N PRO A 90 4.16 11.57 -9.77
CA PRO A 90 3.79 11.11 -8.43
C PRO A 90 4.75 11.60 -7.32
N TRP A 91 5.70 12.48 -7.65
CA TRP A 91 6.78 12.89 -6.77
C TRP A 91 6.38 14.06 -5.88
N CYS A 92 7.03 14.19 -4.73
CA CYS A 92 6.85 15.30 -3.81
C CYS A 92 7.71 16.50 -4.22
N ASP A 93 7.09 17.67 -4.37
CA ASP A 93 7.70 18.97 -4.65
C ASP A 93 7.65 19.94 -3.45
N ASN A 94 7.24 19.45 -2.29
CA ASN A 94 7.01 20.22 -1.06
C ASN A 94 5.72 21.06 -1.01
N SER A 95 4.78 20.91 -1.96
CA SER A 95 3.51 21.63 -1.89
C SER A 95 2.67 21.33 -0.64
N HIS A 96 2.94 20.23 0.08
CA HIS A 96 2.35 19.96 1.41
C HIS A 96 2.70 21.01 2.49
N ARG A 97 3.67 21.89 2.23
CA ARG A 97 4.11 22.97 3.13
C ARG A 97 3.66 24.36 2.68
N GLU A 98 3.11 24.47 1.47
CA GLU A 98 2.57 25.73 0.97
C GLU A 98 1.33 26.09 1.80
N GLU A 99 1.13 27.39 2.07
CA GLU A 99 0.01 27.86 2.92
C GLU A 99 -1.36 27.36 2.43
N GLU A 100 -1.58 27.34 1.11
CA GLU A 100 -2.82 26.87 0.47
C GLU A 100 -3.11 25.39 0.76
N HIS A 101 -2.08 24.57 0.98
CA HIS A 101 -2.14 23.11 1.03
C HIS A 101 -1.39 22.54 2.23
N CYS A 102 -1.30 23.33 3.31
CA CYS A 102 -0.51 23.01 4.49
C CYS A 102 -1.09 21.77 5.18
N THR A 103 -0.41 20.64 5.04
CA THR A 103 -0.81 19.36 5.61
C THR A 103 0.33 18.77 6.43
N ASN A 104 0.00 18.04 7.50
CA ASN A 104 0.99 17.31 8.30
C ASN A 104 1.50 16.03 7.59
N ARG A 105 1.17 15.84 6.31
CA ARG A 105 1.56 14.65 5.54
C ARG A 105 3.01 14.76 5.09
N LYS A 106 3.80 13.73 5.42
CA LYS A 106 5.20 13.60 4.98
C LYS A 106 5.28 12.77 3.71
N SER A 107 6.26 13.07 2.85
CA SER A 107 6.53 12.25 1.66
C SER A 107 7.11 10.88 2.03
N TYR A 108 6.87 9.88 1.18
CA TYR A 108 7.45 8.54 1.32
C TYR A 108 8.78 8.48 0.59
N LYS A 109 9.86 8.25 1.32
CA LYS A 109 11.21 8.20 0.76
C LYS A 109 11.64 6.75 0.56
N PHE A 110 12.19 6.46 -0.60
CA PHE A 110 12.74 5.15 -0.93
C PHE A 110 13.88 5.30 -1.91
N ARG A 111 14.69 4.26 -2.06
CA ARG A 111 15.77 4.18 -3.04
C ARG A 111 15.52 3.01 -3.96
N VAL A 112 15.86 3.21 -5.20
CA VAL A 112 15.96 2.18 -6.22
C VAL A 112 17.44 1.90 -6.43
N ASP A 113 17.84 0.64 -6.35
CA ASP A 113 19.25 0.25 -6.54
C ASP A 113 19.55 -0.15 -7.99
N GLU A 114 18.53 -0.63 -8.71
CA GLU A 114 18.62 -1.12 -10.09
C GLU A 114 17.40 -0.63 -10.88
N THR A 115 17.59 -0.34 -12.17
CA THR A 115 16.50 0.13 -13.02
C THR A 115 15.36 -0.88 -13.06
N LEU A 116 14.12 -0.44 -12.79
CA LEU A 116 12.95 -1.33 -12.75
C LEU A 116 11.66 -0.65 -13.17
N MET A 117 10.65 -1.43 -13.54
CA MET A 117 9.30 -0.94 -13.84
C MET A 117 8.41 -0.97 -12.60
N ALA A 118 8.00 0.18 -12.09
CA ALA A 118 7.10 0.30 -10.93
C ALA A 118 5.74 0.87 -11.30
N SER A 119 4.72 0.49 -10.53
CA SER A 119 3.39 1.11 -10.58
C SER A 119 3.20 1.98 -9.33
N MET A 120 3.20 3.30 -9.52
CA MET A 120 3.07 4.28 -8.45
C MET A 120 1.60 4.58 -8.18
N CYS A 121 1.22 4.66 -6.90
CA CYS A 121 -0.14 5.05 -6.53
C CYS A 121 -0.41 6.52 -6.88
N MET A 122 -1.54 6.79 -7.55
CA MET A 122 -2.04 8.15 -7.83
C MET A 122 -3.30 8.51 -7.02
N CYS A 123 -4.03 7.54 -6.48
CA CYS A 123 -5.22 7.80 -5.69
C CYS A 123 -4.94 8.20 -4.23
N ARG A 124 -3.71 7.97 -3.75
CA ARG A 124 -3.26 8.18 -2.35
C ARG A 124 -3.98 7.32 -1.29
N GLN A 125 -4.68 6.28 -1.73
CA GLN A 125 -5.42 5.32 -0.89
C GLN A 125 -4.72 3.96 -0.74
N THR A 126 -3.52 3.81 -1.30
CA THR A 126 -2.76 2.56 -1.21
C THR A 126 -2.42 2.20 0.24
N LYS A 127 -2.55 0.93 0.58
CA LYS A 127 -2.09 0.35 1.85
C LYS A 127 -0.62 -0.02 1.82
N VAL A 128 0.02 0.03 0.64
CA VAL A 128 1.44 -0.27 0.43
C VAL A 128 2.16 0.93 -0.20
N PRO A 129 2.16 2.12 0.44
CA PRO A 129 2.83 3.28 -0.11
C PRO A 129 4.33 2.98 -0.32
N PRO A 130 4.93 3.47 -1.41
CA PRO A 130 4.38 4.40 -2.41
C PRO A 130 3.68 3.72 -3.61
N PHE A 131 3.60 2.39 -3.62
CA PHE A 131 3.20 1.60 -4.78
C PHE A 131 1.69 1.42 -4.86
N CYS A 132 1.20 1.08 -6.06
CA CYS A 132 -0.20 0.77 -6.28
C CYS A 132 -0.53 -0.66 -5.85
N ASP A 133 -1.53 -0.83 -4.99
CA ASP A 133 -2.15 -2.11 -4.61
C ASP A 133 -3.49 -2.38 -5.31
N GLY A 134 -3.91 -1.48 -6.20
CA GLY A 134 -5.22 -1.58 -6.86
C GLY A 134 -6.39 -1.08 -6.02
N THR A 135 -6.17 -0.42 -4.87
CA THR A 135 -7.27 0.17 -4.07
C THR A 135 -8.14 1.13 -4.88
N HIS A 136 -7.57 1.82 -5.87
CA HIS A 136 -8.30 2.68 -6.80
C HIS A 136 -9.41 1.94 -7.58
N ASN A 137 -9.33 0.61 -7.74
CA ASN A 137 -10.39 -0.16 -8.41
C ASN A 137 -11.71 -0.24 -7.61
N LYS A 138 -11.74 0.22 -6.36
CA LYS A 138 -12.92 0.18 -5.47
C LYS A 138 -13.49 1.57 -5.16
N LEU A 139 -12.93 2.62 -5.74
CA LEU A 139 -13.31 4.00 -5.47
C LEU A 139 -13.29 4.83 -6.75
N ASP A 140 -13.91 6.00 -6.69
CA ASP A 140 -13.86 7.05 -7.70
C ASP A 140 -13.21 8.31 -7.15
N CYS A 141 -12.50 9.02 -8.01
CA CYS A 141 -11.84 10.27 -7.67
C CYS A 141 -12.59 11.43 -8.30
N VAL A 142 -13.44 12.07 -7.50
CA VAL A 142 -14.31 13.16 -7.93
C VAL A 142 -13.83 14.44 -7.25
N GLU A 143 -13.33 15.39 -8.05
CA GLU A 143 -12.84 16.70 -7.58
C GLU A 143 -11.80 16.60 -6.44
N GLY A 144 -10.97 15.55 -6.45
CA GLY A 144 -9.95 15.31 -5.44
C GLY A 144 -10.41 14.54 -4.19
N LYS A 145 -11.69 14.16 -4.11
CA LYS A 145 -12.25 13.31 -3.05
C LYS A 145 -12.34 11.86 -3.51
N CYS A 146 -12.16 10.93 -2.57
CA CYS A 146 -12.45 9.52 -2.79
C CYS A 146 -13.89 9.22 -2.44
N VAL A 147 -14.63 8.70 -3.42
CA VAL A 147 -15.98 8.16 -3.23
C VAL A 147 -15.86 6.65 -3.38
N TRP A 148 -16.12 5.91 -2.31
CA TRP A 148 -16.14 4.45 -2.41
C TRP A 148 -17.34 4.03 -3.23
N ARG A 149 -17.13 3.14 -4.19
CA ARG A 149 -18.26 2.53 -4.89
C ARG A 149 -18.97 1.69 -3.86
N GLU A 150 -20.25 1.98 -3.63
CA GLU A 150 -21.10 1.09 -2.85
C GLU A 150 -20.97 -0.30 -3.48
N SER A 151 -20.51 -1.25 -2.69
CA SER A 151 -20.54 -2.63 -3.13
C SER A 151 -22.01 -2.96 -3.32
N ASP A 152 -22.36 -3.55 -4.47
CA ASP A 152 -23.45 -4.52 -4.45
C ASP A 152 -23.20 -5.42 -3.22
N GLN A 153 -24.14 -5.37 -2.26
CA GLN A 153 -24.10 -6.11 -0.99
C GLN A 153 -23.76 -7.59 -1.19
#